data_AF-A0AB39HLT2-F1
#
_entry.id   AF-A0AB39HLT2-F1
#
_cell.length_a   1.000
_cell.length_b   1.000
_cell.length_c   1.000
_cell.angle_alpha   90.00
_cell.angle_beta   90.00
_cell.angle_gamma   90.00
#
_symmetry.space_group_name_H-M   'P 1'
#
loop_
_entity.id
_entity.type
_entity.pdbx_description
1 polymer ?
#
loop_
_entity_poly.entity_id
_entity_poly.type
_entity_poly.pdbx_seq_one_letter_code
_entity_poly.pdbx_strand_id
1 'polypeptide(L)'
;MAENRHKIIIQEIEHWKKNKLLPVEYCDYLLALYTQGEGSNSEQKQGNILLFIYITILLLLLPLSFLFTAVFPISLLIKLSVLTSIFILSVILYISFFRNKEGILQYFSLIISFMLSLFILTFISQELQVDELLITMLFIITFMGWLSFSMAKKYKILSFISLLGILFTVFNRLL
;
A
#
# COMPACT_ATOMS: atom_id res chain seq x y z
N MET A 1 10.89 -50.84 2.28
CA MET A 1 11.18 -50.79 0.83
C MET A 1 10.38 -49.72 0.07
N ALA A 2 9.13 -49.41 0.45
CA ALA A 2 8.31 -48.39 -0.24
C ALA A 2 8.78 -46.93 -0.02
N GLU A 3 9.33 -46.59 1.15
CA GLU A 3 9.82 -45.23 1.47
C GLU A 3 10.91 -44.70 0.54
N ASN A 4 11.82 -45.57 0.07
CA ASN A 4 12.89 -45.14 -0.84
C ASN A 4 12.36 -44.70 -2.20
N ARG A 5 11.26 -45.29 -2.68
CA ARG A 5 10.64 -44.88 -3.95
C ARG A 5 9.94 -43.53 -3.82
N HIS A 6 9.31 -43.26 -2.68
CA HIS A 6 8.70 -41.97 -2.38
C HIS A 6 9.73 -40.83 -2.41
N LYS A 7 10.89 -41.04 -1.78
CA LYS A 7 11.98 -40.04 -1.78
C LYS A 7 12.53 -39.74 -3.17
N ILE A 8 12.68 -40.77 -4.01
CA ILE A 8 13.13 -40.61 -5.40
C ILE A 8 12.13 -39.77 -6.22
N ILE A 9 10.82 -40.06 -6.08
CA ILE A 9 9.77 -39.32 -6.79
C ILE A 9 9.75 -37.84 -6.38
N ILE A 10 9.92 -37.54 -5.09
CA ILE A 10 10.00 -36.16 -4.58
C ILE A 10 11.18 -35.42 -5.21
N GLN A 11 12.37 -36.05 -5.29
CA GLN A 11 13.56 -35.46 -5.90
C GLN A 11 13.38 -35.18 -7.41
N GLU A 12 12.69 -36.06 -8.13
CA GLU A 12 12.38 -35.84 -9.55
C GLU A 12 11.41 -34.68 -9.77
N ILE A 13 10.38 -34.55 -8.93
CA ILE A 13 9.42 -33.44 -9.02
C ILE A 13 10.12 -32.10 -8.72
N GLU A 14 11.03 -32.04 -7.74
CA GLU A 14 11.85 -30.86 -7.47
C GLU A 14 12.76 -30.49 -8.65
N HIS A 15 13.36 -31.51 -9.29
CA HIS A 15 14.18 -31.30 -10.49
C HIS A 15 13.35 -30.73 -11.65
N TRP A 16 12.12 -31.22 -11.86
CA TRP A 16 11.20 -30.68 -12.86
C TRP A 16 10.78 -29.24 -12.57
N LYS A 17 10.55 -28.90 -11.29
CA LYS A 17 10.22 -27.54 -10.85
C LYS A 17 11.39 -26.57 -11.08
N LYS A 18 12.62 -26.96 -10.74
CA LYS A 18 13.83 -26.14 -10.93
C LYS A 18 14.10 -25.87 -12.41
N ASN A 19 13.90 -26.87 -13.26
CA ASN A 19 14.16 -26.77 -14.70
C ASN A 19 12.94 -26.28 -15.52
N LYS A 20 11.82 -25.93 -14.86
CA LYS A 20 10.57 -25.48 -15.50
C LYS A 20 10.03 -26.44 -16.57
N LEU A 21 10.26 -27.74 -16.39
CA LEU A 21 9.77 -28.79 -17.30
C LEU A 21 8.26 -28.98 -17.18
N LEU A 22 7.69 -28.60 -16.03
CA LEU A 22 6.27 -28.59 -15.73
C LEU A 22 5.87 -27.23 -15.12
N PRO A 23 4.63 -26.76 -15.34
CA PRO A 23 4.14 -25.56 -14.67
C PRO A 23 4.15 -25.76 -13.14
N VAL A 24 4.53 -24.70 -12.42
CA VAL A 24 4.82 -24.73 -10.98
C VAL A 24 3.64 -25.28 -10.16
N GLU A 25 2.42 -24.96 -10.58
CA GLU A 25 1.17 -25.40 -9.95
C GLU A 25 1.02 -26.94 -9.92
N TYR A 26 1.45 -27.63 -10.97
CA TYR A 26 1.38 -29.09 -11.04
C TYR A 26 2.48 -29.76 -10.20
N CYS A 27 3.68 -29.19 -10.18
CA CYS A 27 4.75 -29.66 -9.29
C CYS A 27 4.35 -29.52 -7.83
N ASP A 28 3.72 -28.40 -7.45
CA ASP A 28 3.26 -28.16 -6.08
C ASP A 28 2.13 -29.11 -5.68
N TYR A 29 1.21 -29.43 -6.61
CA TYR A 29 0.17 -30.45 -6.39
C TYR A 29 0.76 -31.85 -6.17
N LEU A 30 1.68 -32.30 -7.02
CA LEU A 30 2.32 -33.62 -6.89
C LEU A 30 3.18 -33.69 -5.63
N LEU A 31 3.94 -32.64 -5.31
CA LEU A 31 4.68 -32.56 -4.05
C LEU A 31 3.75 -32.68 -2.85
N ALA A 32 2.63 -31.95 -2.82
CA ALA A 32 1.67 -32.04 -1.72
C ALA A 32 1.07 -33.45 -1.58
N LEU A 33 0.81 -34.14 -2.69
CA LEU A 33 0.30 -35.50 -2.71
C LEU A 33 1.33 -36.51 -2.18
N TYR A 34 2.58 -36.41 -2.61
CA TYR A 34 3.64 -37.36 -2.25
C TYR A 34 4.31 -37.06 -0.90
N THR A 35 4.19 -35.83 -0.41
CA THR A 35 4.69 -35.42 0.91
C THR A 35 3.58 -35.38 1.96
N GLN A 36 2.35 -35.81 1.63
CA GLN A 36 1.20 -35.85 2.55
C GLN A 36 0.95 -34.51 3.27
N GLY A 37 1.35 -33.39 2.67
CA GLY A 37 1.24 -32.06 3.27
C GLY A 37 2.45 -31.60 4.10
N GLU A 38 3.47 -32.43 4.33
CA GLU A 38 4.69 -32.04 5.06
C GLU A 38 5.73 -31.30 4.20
N GLY A 39 5.64 -31.41 2.86
CA GLY A 39 6.59 -30.79 1.92
C GLY A 39 6.09 -29.52 1.22
N SER A 40 4.92 -29.00 1.60
CA SER A 40 4.38 -27.76 1.04
C SER A 40 5.13 -26.54 1.59
N ASN A 41 6.28 -26.24 0.98
CA ASN A 41 6.79 -24.89 0.69
C ASN A 41 6.36 -23.80 1.69
N SER A 42 7.11 -23.70 2.79
CA SER A 42 7.10 -22.55 3.70
C SER A 42 7.42 -21.21 3.01
N GLU A 43 8.03 -21.22 1.82
CA GLU A 43 8.46 -20.01 1.12
C GLU A 43 7.34 -19.26 0.37
N GLN A 44 6.30 -19.94 -0.14
CA GLN A 44 5.19 -19.27 -0.85
C GLN A 44 4.15 -18.66 0.12
N LYS A 45 3.94 -19.25 1.31
CA LYS A 45 2.99 -18.72 2.30
C LYS A 45 3.52 -17.45 2.99
N GLN A 46 4.84 -17.35 3.20
CA GLN A 46 5.43 -16.24 3.95
C GLN A 46 5.29 -14.89 3.21
N GLY A 47 5.38 -14.89 1.88
CA GLY A 47 5.18 -13.69 1.06
C GLY A 47 3.76 -13.12 1.13
N ASN A 48 2.74 -13.98 1.14
CA ASN A 48 1.34 -13.53 1.22
C ASN A 48 0.97 -13.02 2.61
N ILE A 49 1.52 -13.61 3.68
CA ILE A 49 1.24 -13.17 5.05
C ILE A 49 1.85 -11.80 5.32
N LEU A 50 3.10 -11.56 4.91
CA LEU A 50 3.74 -10.24 5.04
C LEU A 50 2.99 -9.16 4.25
N LEU A 51 2.48 -9.50 3.07
CA LEU A 51 1.63 -8.61 2.27
C LEU A 51 0.28 -8.34 2.94
N PHE A 52 -0.34 -9.35 3.54
CA PHE A 52 -1.61 -9.19 4.24
C PHE A 52 -1.46 -8.31 5.49
N ILE A 53 -0.38 -8.51 6.26
CA ILE A 53 0.00 -7.66 7.40
C ILE A 53 0.25 -6.23 6.91
N TYR A 54 0.96 -6.04 5.79
CA TYR A 54 1.20 -4.72 5.23
C TYR A 54 -0.08 -3.99 4.83
N ILE A 55 -1.02 -4.64 4.14
CA ILE A 55 -2.31 -4.03 3.79
C ILE A 55 -3.10 -3.69 5.05
N THR A 56 -3.11 -4.60 6.03
CA THR A 56 -3.82 -4.42 7.29
C THR A 56 -3.28 -3.21 8.05
N ILE A 57 -1.95 -3.09 8.15
CA ILE A 57 -1.32 -1.98 8.88
C ILE A 57 -1.53 -0.65 8.17
N LEU A 58 -1.46 -0.65 6.84
CA LEU A 58 -1.65 0.53 6.02
C LEU A 58 -3.11 1.01 6.05
N LEU A 59 -4.07 0.08 6.03
CA LEU A 59 -5.50 0.39 6.14
C LEU A 59 -5.86 0.90 7.54
N LEU A 60 -5.24 0.35 8.59
CA LEU A 60 -5.46 0.76 9.97
C LEU A 60 -4.87 2.14 10.28
N LEU A 61 -3.90 2.60 9.49
CA LEU A 61 -3.20 3.87 9.68
C LEU A 61 -4.13 5.09 9.56
N LEU A 62 -5.14 5.01 8.69
CA LEU A 62 -6.13 6.08 8.48
C LEU A 62 -7.03 6.30 9.71
N PRO A 63 -7.80 5.29 10.18
CA PRO A 63 -8.65 5.44 11.35
C PRO A 63 -7.84 5.70 12.62
N LEU A 64 -6.62 5.15 12.71
CA LEU A 64 -5.74 5.41 13.85
C LEU A 64 -5.33 6.87 13.94
N SER A 65 -4.99 7.50 12.81
CA SER A 65 -4.62 8.92 12.75
C SER A 65 -5.78 9.83 13.15
N PHE A 66 -7.00 9.50 12.69
CA PHE A 66 -8.21 10.22 13.06
C PHE A 66 -8.54 10.07 14.55
N LEU A 67 -8.49 8.84 15.07
CA LEU A 67 -8.78 8.56 16.47
C LEU A 67 -7.75 9.25 17.39
N PHE A 68 -6.48 9.25 17.01
CA PHE A 68 -5.42 9.94 17.74
C PHE A 68 -5.65 11.46 17.80
N THR A 69 -6.02 12.10 16.69
CA THR A 69 -6.26 13.55 16.67
C THR A 69 -7.53 13.95 17.43
N ALA A 70 -8.55 13.10 17.45
CA ALA A 70 -9.82 13.35 18.13
C ALA A 70 -9.78 13.13 19.65
N VAL A 71 -9.09 12.07 20.11
CA VAL A 71 -9.11 11.67 21.53
C VAL A 71 -8.07 12.41 22.37
N PHE A 72 -6.94 12.81 21.79
CA PHE A 72 -5.83 13.36 22.55
C PHE A 72 -5.82 14.91 22.51
N PRO A 73 -6.11 15.61 23.63
CA PRO A 73 -6.06 17.07 23.71
C PRO A 73 -4.61 17.57 23.94
N ILE A 74 -3.69 17.18 23.08
CA ILE A 74 -2.28 17.60 23.08
C ILE A 74 -2.05 18.84 22.20
N SER A 75 -0.87 19.46 22.31
CA SER A 75 -0.53 20.65 21.50
C SER A 75 -0.49 20.35 20.00
N LEU A 76 -0.89 21.35 19.21
CA LEU A 76 -0.99 21.27 17.74
C LEU A 76 0.29 20.80 17.07
N LEU A 77 1.45 21.32 17.49
CA LEU A 77 2.75 20.94 16.92
C LEU A 77 3.03 19.45 17.07
N ILE A 78 2.65 18.84 18.20
CA ILE A 78 2.89 17.41 18.44
C ILE A 78 1.95 16.58 17.54
N LYS A 79 0.67 16.97 17.42
CA LYS A 79 -0.28 16.29 16.52
C LYS A 79 0.22 16.29 15.06
N LEU A 80 0.67 17.44 14.57
CA LEU A 80 1.20 17.58 13.20
C LEU A 80 2.49 16.79 12.99
N SER A 81 3.38 16.77 13.97
CA SER A 81 4.63 15.99 13.92
C SER A 81 4.34 14.47 13.82
N VAL A 82 3.40 13.98 14.62
CA VAL A 82 2.98 12.57 14.57
C VAL A 82 2.33 12.25 13.22
N LEU A 83 1.44 13.10 12.72
CA LEU A 83 0.72 12.86 11.48
C LEU A 83 1.64 12.89 10.26
N THR A 84 2.62 13.80 10.23
CA THR A 84 3.64 13.83 9.17
C THR A 84 4.60 12.65 9.24
N SER A 85 4.97 12.19 10.44
CA SER A 85 5.76 10.96 10.63
C SER A 85 5.05 9.72 10.09
N ILE A 86 3.75 9.58 10.35
CA ILE A 86 2.91 8.50 9.82
C ILE A 86 2.87 8.54 8.28
N PHE A 87 2.73 9.73 7.70
CA PHE A 87 2.79 9.90 6.25
C PHE A 87 4.14 9.46 5.67
N ILE A 88 5.25 9.89 6.28
CA ILE A 88 6.60 9.53 5.84
C ILE A 88 6.81 8.01 5.92
N LEU A 89 6.35 7.36 6.99
CA LEU A 89 6.39 5.90 7.13
C LEU A 89 5.64 5.20 6.00
N SER A 90 4.44 5.69 5.63
CA SER A 90 3.68 5.11 4.51
C SER A 90 4.45 5.17 3.19
N VAL A 91 5.18 6.26 2.94
CA VAL A 91 5.99 6.47 1.73
C VAL A 91 7.26 5.62 1.76
N ILE A 92 7.94 5.50 2.89
CA ILE A 92 9.14 4.66 3.03
C ILE A 92 8.77 3.19 2.80
N LEU A 93 7.66 2.72 3.38
CA LEU A 93 7.19 1.35 3.17
C LEU A 93 6.81 1.10 1.70
N TYR A 94 6.19 2.08 1.04
CA TYR A 94 5.94 2.03 -0.40
C TYR A 94 7.24 1.83 -1.20
N ILE A 95 8.25 2.65 -0.96
CA ILE A 95 9.54 2.58 -1.69
C ILE A 95 10.26 1.26 -1.41
N SER A 96 10.28 0.81 -0.15
CA SER A 96 11.00 -0.39 0.28
C SER A 96 10.40 -1.67 -0.31
N PHE A 97 9.07 -1.81 -0.31
CA PHE A 97 8.40 -3.05 -0.71
C PHE A 97 8.14 -3.15 -2.22
N PHE A 98 7.96 -2.02 -2.91
CA PHE A 98 7.53 -1.99 -4.32
C PHE A 98 8.63 -1.60 -5.31
N ARG A 99 9.90 -1.57 -4.91
CA ARG A 99 11.03 -1.26 -5.81
C ARG A 99 11.17 -2.24 -6.99
N ASN A 100 10.66 -3.47 -6.86
CA ASN A 100 10.88 -4.56 -7.83
C ASN A 100 9.62 -5.31 -8.30
N LYS A 101 8.40 -4.91 -7.87
CA LYS A 101 7.17 -5.60 -8.23
C LYS A 101 6.06 -4.62 -8.60
N GLU A 102 5.61 -4.68 -9.85
CA GLU A 102 4.41 -3.99 -10.30
C GLU A 102 3.19 -4.84 -9.94
N GLY A 103 2.31 -4.32 -9.09
CA GLY A 103 1.12 -5.03 -8.67
C GLY A 103 0.05 -4.09 -8.12
N ILE A 104 -1.18 -4.58 -8.04
CA ILE A 104 -2.37 -3.87 -7.55
C ILE A 104 -2.15 -3.17 -6.19
N LEU A 105 -1.29 -3.73 -5.35
CA LEU A 105 -0.95 -3.20 -4.03
C LEU A 105 -0.23 -1.85 -4.07
N GLN A 106 0.49 -1.56 -5.15
CA GLN A 106 1.14 -0.28 -5.36
C GLN A 106 0.11 0.85 -5.43
N TYR A 107 -1.08 0.58 -6.00
CA TYR A 107 -2.17 1.54 -6.08
C TYR A 107 -2.79 1.81 -4.70
N PHE A 108 -3.03 0.77 -3.90
CA PHE A 108 -3.58 0.93 -2.54
C PHE A 108 -2.69 1.80 -1.65
N SER A 109 -1.37 1.54 -1.67
CA SER A 109 -0.40 2.32 -0.93
C SER A 109 -0.42 3.81 -1.29
N LEU A 110 -0.54 4.07 -2.59
CA LEU A 110 -0.52 5.41 -3.14
C LEU A 110 -1.84 6.17 -2.86
N ILE A 111 -2.99 5.48 -2.93
CA ILE A 111 -4.30 6.04 -2.56
C ILE A 111 -4.34 6.40 -1.06
N ILE A 112 -3.82 5.54 -0.19
CA ILE A 112 -3.80 5.80 1.25
C ILE A 112 -2.89 6.98 1.58
N SER A 113 -1.72 7.07 0.94
CA SER A 113 -0.83 8.23 1.09
C SER A 113 -1.51 9.53 0.62
N PHE A 114 -2.21 9.50 -0.51
CA PHE A 114 -3.01 10.63 -0.98
C PHE A 114 -4.11 11.05 0.01
N MET A 115 -4.86 10.08 0.55
CA MET A 115 -5.89 10.34 1.56
C MET A 115 -5.31 10.95 2.84
N LEU A 116 -4.16 10.46 3.32
CA LEU A 116 -3.46 11.01 4.48
C LEU A 116 -3.00 12.46 4.24
N SER A 117 -2.50 12.76 3.04
CA SER A 117 -2.11 14.11 2.65
C SER A 117 -3.29 15.10 2.72
N LEU A 118 -4.48 14.68 2.25
CA LEU A 118 -5.68 15.50 2.35
C LEU A 118 -6.12 15.67 3.80
N PHE A 119 -6.04 14.61 4.61
CA PHE A 119 -6.41 14.67 6.02
C PHE A 119 -5.52 15.65 6.81
N ILE A 120 -4.20 15.63 6.58
CA ILE A 120 -3.25 16.59 7.15
C ILE A 120 -3.68 18.02 6.80
N LEU A 121 -4.01 18.27 5.53
CA LEU A 121 -4.38 19.60 5.08
C LEU A 121 -5.70 20.09 5.70
N THR A 122 -6.71 19.23 5.78
CA THR A 122 -7.97 19.56 6.47
C THR A 122 -7.74 19.83 7.96
N PHE A 123 -6.87 19.08 8.62
CA PHE A 123 -6.56 19.26 10.03
C PHE A 123 -5.85 20.60 10.29
N ILE A 124 -4.89 20.97 9.44
CA ILE A 124 -4.22 22.28 9.48
C ILE A 124 -5.24 23.41 9.29
N SER A 125 -6.16 23.27 8.34
CA SER A 125 -7.16 24.31 8.06
C SER A 125 -8.11 24.57 9.23
N GLN A 126 -8.53 23.51 9.95
CA GLN A 126 -9.42 23.65 11.10
C GLN A 126 -8.72 24.24 12.32
N GLU A 127 -7.47 23.85 12.58
CA GLU A 127 -6.76 24.26 13.80
C GLU A 127 -6.12 25.65 13.68
N LEU A 128 -5.69 26.09 12.48
CA LEU A 128 -5.07 27.41 12.29
C LEU A 128 -6.06 28.54 11.96
N GLN A 129 -7.36 28.26 11.79
CA GLN A 129 -8.38 29.25 11.38
C GLN A 129 -7.89 30.14 10.21
N VAL A 130 -7.28 29.51 9.21
CA VAL A 130 -6.65 30.21 8.08
C VAL A 130 -7.71 30.80 7.15
N ASP A 131 -7.38 31.92 6.52
CA ASP A 131 -8.21 32.50 5.45
C ASP A 131 -8.56 31.47 4.35
N GLU A 132 -9.81 31.52 3.89
CA GLU A 132 -10.39 30.61 2.91
C GLU A 132 -9.60 30.58 1.57
N LEU A 133 -9.02 31.71 1.18
CA LEU A 133 -8.17 31.82 0.00
C LEU A 133 -6.88 31.02 0.11
N LEU A 134 -6.22 31.08 1.27
CA LEU A 134 -4.97 30.34 1.51
C LEU A 134 -5.25 28.83 1.55
N ILE A 135 -6.34 28.41 2.20
CA ILE A 135 -6.76 27.00 2.24
C ILE A 135 -6.93 26.47 0.81
N THR A 136 -7.66 27.20 -0.03
CA THR A 136 -7.89 26.84 -1.43
C THR A 136 -6.57 26.70 -2.21
N MET A 137 -5.64 27.64 -2.02
CA MET A 137 -4.32 27.58 -2.66
C MET A 137 -3.52 26.35 -2.23
N LEU A 138 -3.52 26.02 -0.93
CA LEU A 138 -2.84 24.83 -0.42
C LEU A 138 -3.43 23.54 -1.02
N PHE A 139 -4.76 23.42 -1.14
CA PHE A 139 -5.40 22.27 -1.77
C PHE A 139 -4.96 22.12 -3.23
N ILE A 140 -4.97 23.22 -3.99
CA ILE A 140 -4.53 23.23 -5.40
C ILE A 140 -3.07 22.77 -5.51
N ILE A 141 -2.17 23.27 -4.66
CA ILE A 141 -0.77 22.87 -4.65
C ILE A 141 -0.62 21.37 -4.34
N THR A 142 -1.33 20.86 -3.34
CA THR A 142 -1.33 19.43 -3.01
C THR A 142 -1.80 18.57 -4.18
N PHE A 143 -2.92 18.92 -4.83
CA PHE A 143 -3.41 18.18 -5.98
C PHE A 143 -2.46 18.27 -7.19
N MET A 144 -1.85 19.44 -7.44
CA MET A 144 -0.84 19.61 -8.50
C MET A 144 0.41 18.75 -8.25
N GLY A 145 0.88 18.68 -7.01
CA GLY A 145 2.00 17.81 -6.63
C GLY A 145 1.70 16.35 -6.91
N TRP A 146 0.53 15.87 -6.50
CA TRP A 146 0.09 14.50 -6.77
C TRP A 146 -0.17 14.22 -8.25
N LEU A 147 -0.69 15.18 -9.01
CA LEU A 147 -0.90 15.07 -10.45
C LEU A 147 0.44 14.94 -11.19
N SER A 148 1.44 15.72 -10.79
CA SER A 148 2.80 15.65 -11.35
C SER A 148 3.46 14.29 -11.06
N PHE A 149 3.32 13.78 -9.83
CA PHE A 149 3.79 12.45 -9.45
C PHE A 149 3.05 11.32 -10.19
N SER A 150 1.75 11.49 -10.42
CA SER A 150 0.91 10.55 -11.17
C SER A 150 1.32 10.43 -12.63
N MET A 151 1.64 11.56 -13.28
CA MET A 151 2.08 11.59 -14.67
C MET A 151 3.46 10.95 -14.84
N ALA A 152 4.39 11.20 -13.90
CA ALA A 152 5.74 10.62 -13.93
C ALA A 152 5.73 9.08 -13.93
N LYS A 153 4.79 8.45 -13.20
CA LYS A 153 4.66 6.99 -13.12
C LYS A 153 3.51 6.40 -13.96
N LYS A 154 2.88 7.19 -14.84
CA LYS A 154 1.77 6.78 -15.73
C LYS A 154 0.56 6.13 -15.04
N TYR A 155 0.29 6.44 -13.77
CA TYR A 155 -0.91 5.94 -13.09
C TYR A 155 -2.15 6.73 -13.52
N LYS A 156 -3.01 6.13 -14.35
CA LYS A 156 -4.22 6.81 -14.88
C LYS A 156 -5.26 7.12 -13.80
N ILE A 157 -5.45 6.22 -12.84
CA ILE A 157 -6.48 6.34 -11.80
C ILE A 157 -6.21 7.53 -10.89
N LEU A 158 -4.98 7.67 -10.39
CA LEU A 158 -4.64 8.78 -9.50
C LEU A 158 -4.69 10.13 -10.22
N SER A 159 -4.29 10.18 -11.49
CA SER A 159 -4.40 11.41 -12.29
C SER A 159 -5.86 11.87 -12.42
N PHE A 160 -6.79 10.93 -12.58
CA PHE A 160 -8.22 11.23 -12.68
C PHE A 160 -8.78 11.76 -11.35
N ILE A 161 -8.39 11.14 -10.22
CA ILE A 161 -8.80 11.56 -8.88
C ILE A 161 -8.29 12.97 -8.56
N SER A 162 -7.01 13.26 -8.85
CA SER A 162 -6.44 14.58 -8.62
C SER A 162 -7.08 15.66 -9.50
N LEU A 163 -7.39 15.34 -10.77
CA LEU A 163 -8.06 16.27 -11.68
C LEU A 163 -9.50 16.59 -11.22
N LEU A 164 -10.25 15.56 -10.80
CA LEU A 164 -11.58 15.74 -10.22
C LEU A 164 -11.52 16.57 -8.93
N GLY A 165 -10.51 16.35 -8.08
CA GLY A 165 -10.28 17.13 -6.87
C GLY A 165 -10.10 18.62 -7.15
N ILE A 166 -9.24 18.96 -8.12
CA ILE A 166 -9.04 20.35 -8.54
C ILE A 166 -10.34 20.97 -9.06
N LEU A 167 -11.06 20.24 -9.91
CA LEU A 167 -12.33 20.72 -10.46
C LEU A 167 -13.34 21.01 -9.33
N PHE A 168 -13.44 20.12 -8.34
CA PHE A 168 -14.34 20.27 -7.20
C PHE A 168 -13.96 21.46 -6.32
N THR A 169 -12.66 21.64 -6.03
CA THR A 169 -12.19 22.78 -5.22
C THR A 169 -12.44 24.11 -5.93
N VAL A 170 -12.24 24.19 -7.24
CA VAL A 170 -12.53 25.40 -8.02
C VAL A 170 -14.04 25.66 -8.08
N PHE A 171 -14.85 24.62 -8.24
CA PHE A 171 -16.31 24.74 -8.26
C PHE A 171 -16.86 25.23 -6.91
N ASN A 172 -16.34 24.70 -5.80
CA ASN A 172 -16.76 25.10 -4.46
C ASN A 172 -16.51 26.59 -4.18
N ARG A 173 -15.42 27.17 -4.71
CA ARG A 173 -15.13 28.60 -4.61
C ARG A 173 -16.06 29.49 -5.46
N LEU A 174 -16.66 28.93 -6.51
CA LEU A 174 -17.43 29.68 -7.50
C LEU A 174 -18.91 29.83 -7.13
N LEU A 175 -19.39 29.06 -6.15
CA LEU A 175 -20.78 29.01 -5.67
C LEU A 175 -20.91 29.73 -4.33
#